data_AF-A0A8T4ABI3-F1
#
_entry.id   AF-A0A8T4ABI3-F1
#
_cell.length_a   1.000
_cell.length_b   1.000
_cell.length_c   1.000
_cell.angle_alpha   90.00
_cell.angle_beta   90.00
_cell.angle_gamma   90.00
#
_symmetry.space_group_name_H-M   'P 1'
#
loop_
_entity.id
_entity.type
_entity.pdbx_description
1 polymer ?
#
loop_
_entity_poly.entity_id
_entity_poly.type
_entity_poly.pdbx_seq_one_letter_code
_entity_poly.pdbx_strand_id
1 'polypeptide(L)'
;MDFKKRLQQVSLLSSFMHDEGKTDISILKLVNYNLLFFVPILLALLLALWIGKTYHTYFEASAAVTARILMIYFTIIIFFFIVPFIRRREKLAGVRYSIVAFFLVGIGITLPSMIKGDLSLFSNLLIYFGSYTLITFFISPDVLGIEKNIKQWFKHHKQLNIIAVFLTITLLYIFGFAATYYAIYQDQTNSNTFNLGFKKEVGFGTFLYYSVVTFATVGYGDITPLSTAARLTAGTHIILSTVVNVLFIAIILVFVSSAQAMTEETTKEAIEKVEEEEKRGLKKEEKEILNVEREVEKVDRNRPPNNGWRPEVVDELRKL
;
A
#
# COMPACT_ATOMS: atom_id res chain seq x y z
N MET A 1 17.08 -1.24 32.39
CA MET A 1 16.24 -1.97 31.40
C MET A 1 15.95 -1.17 30.13
N ASP A 2 16.12 0.17 30.14
CA ASP A 2 15.73 1.05 29.03
C ASP A 2 16.80 1.26 27.94
N PHE A 3 18.09 1.12 28.31
CA PHE A 3 19.21 1.30 27.37
C PHE A 3 19.35 0.16 26.33
N LYS A 4 19.04 -1.08 26.73
CA LYS A 4 19.05 -2.25 25.83
C LYS A 4 17.96 -2.17 24.75
N LYS A 5 16.78 -1.62 25.08
CA LYS A 5 15.69 -1.38 24.12
C LYS A 5 16.05 -0.30 23.10
N ARG A 6 16.71 0.79 23.55
CA ARG A 6 17.22 1.83 22.65
C ARG A 6 18.30 1.30 21.72
N LEU A 7 19.22 0.46 22.22
CA LEU A 7 20.23 -0.20 21.39
C LEU A 7 19.62 -1.19 20.39
N GLN A 8 18.57 -1.93 20.78
CA GLN A 8 17.83 -2.79 19.85
C GLN A 8 17.11 -1.99 18.76
N GLN A 9 16.49 -0.85 19.10
CA GLN A 9 15.88 0.06 18.13
C GLN A 9 16.91 0.68 17.18
N VAL A 10 18.09 1.06 17.68
CA VAL A 10 19.20 1.54 16.84
C VAL A 10 19.76 0.41 15.96
N SER A 11 19.81 -0.83 16.45
CA SER A 11 20.22 -1.99 15.64
C SER A 11 19.18 -2.41 14.60
N LEU A 12 17.89 -2.17 14.90
CA LEU A 12 16.79 -2.37 13.95
C LEU A 12 16.85 -1.32 12.84
N LEU A 13 17.12 -0.06 13.20
CA LEU A 13 17.41 1.04 12.26
C LEU A 13 18.66 0.77 11.41
N SER A 14 19.72 0.17 11.99
CA SER A 14 20.91 -0.21 11.22
C SER A 14 20.67 -1.44 10.35
N SER A 15 19.82 -2.38 10.75
CA SER A 15 19.44 -3.54 9.92
C SER A 15 18.56 -3.14 8.73
N PHE A 16 17.73 -2.09 8.87
CA PHE A 16 16.97 -1.49 7.76
C PHE A 16 17.89 -0.81 6.72
N MET A 17 19.12 -0.47 7.12
CA MET A 17 20.15 0.16 6.29
C MET A 17 21.14 -0.85 5.69
N HIS A 18 21.11 -2.12 6.11
CA HIS A 18 21.99 -3.16 5.59
C HIS A 18 21.21 -4.13 4.69
N ASP A 19 20.84 -3.62 3.51
CA ASP A 19 20.41 -4.45 2.39
C ASP A 19 21.65 -4.72 1.51
N GLU A 20 21.95 -5.99 1.27
CA GLU A 20 23.15 -6.45 0.57
C GLU A 20 23.18 -5.97 -0.90
N GLY A 21 23.82 -4.82 -1.12
CA GLY A 21 24.06 -4.33 -2.46
C GLY A 21 24.66 -2.92 -2.49
N LYS A 22 25.99 -2.84 -2.45
CA LYS A 22 26.81 -1.61 -2.58
C LYS A 22 26.41 -0.50 -1.59
N THR A 23 26.93 -0.62 -0.37
CA THR A 23 26.66 0.26 0.77
C THR A 23 27.19 1.69 0.64
N ASP A 24 28.08 2.00 -0.29
CA ASP A 24 28.61 3.36 -0.46
C ASP A 24 28.25 3.95 -1.83
N ILE A 25 27.08 4.57 -1.91
CA ILE A 25 26.79 5.49 -3.01
C ILE A 25 27.61 6.76 -2.73
N SER A 26 28.74 6.91 -3.44
CA SER A 26 29.55 8.13 -3.39
C SER A 26 28.68 9.38 -3.55
N ILE A 27 28.95 10.43 -2.77
CA ILE A 27 28.29 11.74 -2.86
C ILE A 27 28.22 12.24 -4.31
N LEU A 28 29.26 11.99 -5.10
CA LEU A 28 29.31 12.35 -6.52
C LEU A 28 28.22 11.66 -7.36
N LYS A 29 27.97 10.37 -7.12
CA LYS A 29 26.86 9.64 -7.75
C LYS A 29 25.51 10.19 -7.30
N LEU A 30 25.41 10.56 -6.03
CA LEU A 30 24.21 11.14 -5.43
C LEU A 30 23.86 12.50 -6.05
N VAL A 31 24.88 13.34 -6.30
CA VAL A 31 24.73 14.59 -7.05
C VAL A 31 24.29 14.31 -8.49
N ASN A 32 24.90 13.34 -9.16
CA ASN A 32 24.52 12.96 -10.54
C ASN A 32 23.07 12.47 -10.64
N TYR A 33 22.56 11.74 -9.66
CA TYR A 33 21.15 11.32 -9.65
C TYR A 33 20.20 12.48 -9.40
N ASN A 34 20.55 13.43 -8.54
CA ASN A 34 19.76 14.66 -8.40
C ASN A 34 19.74 15.44 -9.71
N LEU A 35 20.87 15.61 -10.38
CA LEU A 35 20.93 16.25 -11.70
C LEU A 35 20.05 15.54 -12.74
N LEU A 36 20.00 14.20 -12.70
CA LEU A 36 19.14 13.41 -13.58
C LEU A 36 17.65 13.77 -13.41
N PHE A 37 17.19 14.16 -12.22
CA PHE A 37 15.82 14.63 -12.00
C PHE A 37 15.66 16.12 -12.33
N PHE A 38 16.54 16.97 -11.80
CA PHE A 38 16.33 18.41 -11.86
C PHE A 38 16.56 18.99 -13.25
N VAL A 39 17.47 18.43 -14.06
CA VAL A 39 17.71 18.92 -15.41
C VAL A 39 16.48 18.73 -16.32
N PRO A 40 15.88 17.53 -16.44
CA PRO A 40 14.64 17.35 -17.18
C PRO A 40 13.48 18.18 -16.63
N ILE A 41 13.35 18.30 -15.31
CA ILE A 41 12.29 19.11 -14.68
C ILE A 41 12.45 20.59 -15.02
N LEU A 42 13.68 21.12 -15.02
CA LEU A 42 13.96 22.50 -15.39
C LEU A 42 13.66 22.74 -16.87
N LEU A 43 14.08 21.84 -17.75
CA LEU A 43 13.77 21.91 -19.18
C LEU A 43 12.25 21.84 -19.43
N ALA A 44 11.55 20.95 -18.72
CA ALA A 44 10.11 20.85 -18.76
C ALA A 44 9.42 22.13 -18.28
N LEU A 45 9.96 22.79 -17.24
CA LEU A 45 9.44 24.06 -16.74
C LEU A 45 9.58 25.17 -17.79
N LEU A 46 10.73 25.28 -18.44
CA LEU A 46 10.95 26.25 -19.52
C LEU A 46 10.00 26.00 -20.69
N LEU A 47 9.83 24.72 -21.07
CA LEU A 47 8.87 24.32 -22.09
C LEU A 47 7.42 24.65 -21.68
N ALA A 48 7.03 24.36 -20.43
CA ALA A 48 5.71 24.63 -19.90
C ALA A 48 5.40 26.13 -19.87
N LEU A 49 6.38 26.97 -19.50
CA LEU A 49 6.24 28.43 -19.56
C LEU A 49 6.11 28.94 -20.99
N TRP A 50 6.86 28.37 -21.93
CA TRP A 50 6.76 28.72 -23.35
C TRP A 50 5.39 28.35 -23.93
N ILE A 51 4.90 27.13 -23.66
CA ILE A 51 3.55 26.68 -24.05
C ILE A 51 2.50 27.57 -23.37
N GLY A 52 2.63 27.81 -22.07
CA GLY A 52 1.69 28.62 -21.30
C GLY A 52 1.56 30.04 -21.84
N LYS A 53 2.67 30.69 -22.24
CA LYS A 53 2.62 32.00 -22.87
C LYS A 53 1.93 31.96 -24.24
N THR A 54 2.19 30.92 -25.02
CA THR A 54 1.66 30.76 -26.38
C THR A 54 0.16 30.47 -26.38
N TYR A 55 -0.34 29.67 -25.43
CA TYR A 55 -1.71 29.16 -25.41
C TYR A 55 -2.57 29.70 -24.25
N HIS A 56 -2.15 30.76 -23.56
CA HIS A 56 -2.87 31.31 -22.40
C HIS A 56 -4.37 31.59 -22.67
N THR A 57 -4.73 32.02 -23.89
CA THR A 57 -6.12 32.27 -24.30
C THR A 57 -6.95 30.98 -24.33
N TYR A 58 -6.38 29.87 -24.81
CA TYR A 58 -7.06 28.58 -24.86
C TYR A 58 -7.29 28.00 -23.47
N PHE A 59 -6.29 28.12 -22.60
CA PHE A 59 -6.37 27.65 -21.21
C PHE A 59 -7.22 28.55 -20.31
N GLU A 60 -7.55 29.77 -20.77
CA GLU A 60 -8.27 30.79 -20.01
C GLU A 60 -7.63 31.06 -18.63
N ALA A 61 -6.29 31.04 -18.59
CA ALA A 61 -5.49 31.20 -17.38
C ALA A 61 -4.14 31.84 -17.70
N SER A 62 -3.50 32.45 -16.72
CA SER A 62 -2.19 33.05 -16.89
C SER A 62 -1.14 32.02 -17.32
N ALA A 63 -0.08 32.49 -17.97
CA ALA A 63 1.02 31.63 -18.41
C ALA A 63 1.65 30.84 -17.24
N ALA A 64 1.71 31.44 -16.04
CA ALA A 64 2.22 30.80 -14.84
C ALA A 64 1.31 29.67 -14.34
N VAL A 65 0.00 29.90 -14.26
CA VAL A 65 -0.97 28.86 -13.86
C VAL A 65 -1.02 27.73 -14.89
N THR A 66 -1.04 28.07 -16.17
CA THR A 66 -1.00 27.10 -17.27
C THR A 66 0.25 26.23 -17.21
N ALA A 67 1.43 26.84 -17.02
CA ALA A 67 2.69 26.11 -16.90
C ALA A 67 2.67 25.15 -15.71
N ARG A 68 2.12 25.56 -14.56
CA ARG A 68 1.98 24.69 -13.38
C ARG A 68 1.12 23.46 -13.65
N ILE A 69 -0.02 23.63 -14.34
CA ILE A 69 -0.89 22.51 -14.73
C ILE A 69 -0.15 21.56 -15.68
N LEU A 70 0.55 22.08 -16.70
CA LEU A 70 1.32 21.28 -17.64
C LEU A 70 2.47 20.51 -16.96
N MET A 71 3.09 21.11 -15.95
CA MET A 71 4.17 20.47 -15.19
C MET A 71 3.72 19.23 -14.44
N ILE A 72 2.44 19.08 -14.09
CA ILE A 72 1.91 17.83 -13.52
C ILE A 72 2.13 16.68 -14.51
N TYR A 73 1.81 16.88 -15.79
CA TYR A 73 2.00 15.87 -16.83
C TYR A 73 3.48 15.58 -17.10
N PHE A 74 4.29 16.63 -17.26
CA PHE A 74 5.71 16.47 -17.54
C PHE A 74 6.44 15.76 -16.40
N THR A 75 6.13 16.07 -15.14
CA THR A 75 6.75 15.41 -13.99
C THR A 75 6.35 13.94 -13.89
N ILE A 76 5.08 13.59 -14.13
CA ILE A 76 4.63 12.19 -14.19
C ILE A 76 5.41 11.42 -15.27
N ILE A 77 5.54 11.98 -16.47
CA ILE A 77 6.30 11.37 -17.58
C ILE A 77 7.77 11.19 -17.19
N ILE A 78 8.40 12.23 -16.65
CA ILE A 78 9.79 12.20 -16.20
C ILE A 78 9.99 11.11 -15.14
N PHE A 79 9.14 11.06 -14.11
CA PHE A 79 9.24 10.04 -13.06
C PHE A 79 9.01 8.63 -13.59
N PHE A 80 8.08 8.46 -14.53
CA PHE A 80 7.82 7.18 -15.18
C PHE A 80 9.06 6.61 -15.88
N PHE A 81 9.93 7.45 -16.45
CA PHE A 81 11.19 7.01 -17.06
C PHE A 81 12.37 6.93 -16.07
N ILE A 82 12.50 7.90 -15.18
CA ILE A 82 13.67 7.98 -14.28
C ILE A 82 13.60 6.92 -13.17
N VAL A 83 12.43 6.69 -12.57
CA VAL A 83 12.30 5.72 -11.45
C VAL A 83 12.74 4.30 -11.87
N PRO A 84 12.26 3.72 -12.99
CA PRO A 84 12.78 2.44 -13.46
C PRO A 84 14.26 2.51 -13.87
N PHE A 85 14.71 3.62 -14.45
CA PHE A 85 16.11 3.79 -14.86
C PHE A 85 17.07 3.70 -13.67
N ILE A 86 16.79 4.42 -12.58
CA ILE A 86 17.59 4.39 -11.35
C ILE A 86 17.53 3.00 -10.72
N ARG A 87 16.33 2.39 -10.66
CA ARG A 87 16.15 1.04 -10.11
C ARG A 87 17.03 0.01 -10.83
N ARG A 88 17.13 0.08 -12.16
CA ARG A 88 17.96 -0.86 -12.95
C ARG A 88 19.46 -0.70 -12.66
N ARG A 89 19.93 0.49 -12.29
CA ARG A 89 21.37 0.77 -12.10
C ARG A 89 21.86 0.62 -10.67
N GLU A 90 21.11 1.10 -9.69
CA GLU A 90 21.57 1.21 -8.28
C GLU A 90 20.64 0.48 -7.29
N LYS A 91 19.85 -0.48 -7.80
CA LYS A 91 18.94 -1.31 -7.01
C LYS A 91 18.00 -0.45 -6.13
N LEU A 92 17.86 -0.80 -4.85
CA LEU A 92 16.88 -0.21 -3.92
C LEU A 92 17.35 1.10 -3.28
N ALA A 93 18.63 1.16 -2.91
CA ALA A 93 19.21 2.32 -2.23
C ALA A 93 19.09 3.60 -3.08
N GLY A 94 19.45 3.53 -4.37
CA GLY A 94 19.39 4.70 -5.26
C GLY A 94 18.02 5.35 -5.32
N VAL A 95 16.94 4.55 -5.39
CA VAL A 95 15.57 5.08 -5.46
C VAL A 95 15.14 5.71 -4.13
N ARG A 96 15.52 5.12 -2.99
CA ARG A 96 15.28 5.68 -1.63
C ARG A 96 15.99 7.02 -1.43
N TYR A 97 17.21 7.16 -1.94
CA TYR A 97 17.91 8.45 -1.86
C TYR A 97 17.26 9.49 -2.75
N SER A 98 16.88 9.13 -3.98
CA SER A 98 16.26 10.10 -4.89
C SER A 98 14.93 10.64 -4.40
N ILE A 99 14.10 9.82 -3.71
CA ILE A 99 12.82 10.32 -3.17
C ILE A 99 13.04 11.34 -2.05
N VAL A 100 14.00 11.09 -1.15
CA VAL A 100 14.35 12.01 -0.06
C VAL A 100 15.00 13.27 -0.63
N ALA A 101 15.94 13.13 -1.57
CA ALA A 101 16.64 14.26 -2.16
C ALA A 101 15.69 15.14 -2.99
N PHE A 102 14.77 14.53 -3.75
CA PHE A 102 13.72 15.26 -4.46
C PHE A 102 12.84 16.07 -3.50
N PHE A 103 12.43 15.49 -2.38
CA PHE A 103 11.64 16.18 -1.37
C PHE A 103 12.40 17.35 -0.74
N LEU A 104 13.65 17.12 -0.30
CA LEU A 104 14.47 18.14 0.35
C LEU A 104 14.81 19.30 -0.59
N VAL A 105 15.23 19.02 -1.82
CA VAL A 105 15.54 20.05 -2.81
C VAL A 105 14.27 20.78 -3.25
N GLY A 106 13.16 20.06 -3.42
CA GLY A 106 11.86 20.66 -3.71
C GLY A 106 11.41 21.64 -2.61
N ILE A 107 11.54 21.26 -1.34
CA ILE A 107 11.31 22.17 -0.21
C ILE A 107 12.27 23.36 -0.30
N GLY A 108 13.58 23.12 -0.50
CA GLY A 108 14.57 24.19 -0.60
C GLY A 108 14.27 25.22 -1.69
N ILE A 109 13.77 24.79 -2.85
CA ILE A 109 13.37 25.68 -3.95
C ILE A 109 12.09 26.46 -3.62
N THR A 110 11.12 25.82 -2.95
CA THR A 110 9.82 26.45 -2.64
C THR A 110 9.84 27.32 -1.39
N LEU A 111 10.77 27.07 -0.46
CA LEU A 111 10.86 27.71 0.86
C LEU A 111 10.94 29.25 0.79
N PRO A 112 11.75 29.88 -0.08
CA PRO A 112 11.77 31.34 -0.18
C PRO A 112 10.43 31.96 -0.58
N SER A 113 9.63 31.24 -1.38
CA SER A 113 8.31 31.72 -1.81
C SER A 113 7.27 31.54 -0.70
N MET A 114 7.36 30.44 0.05
CA MET A 114 6.52 30.21 1.23
C MET A 114 6.74 31.25 2.32
N ILE A 115 7.99 31.65 2.57
CA ILE A 115 8.33 32.71 3.54
C ILE A 115 7.69 34.06 3.14
N LYS A 116 7.56 34.31 1.83
CA LYS A 116 6.88 35.51 1.29
C LYS A 116 5.35 35.38 1.30
N GLY A 117 4.80 34.27 1.80
CA GLY A 117 3.36 33.99 1.84
C GLY A 117 2.78 33.40 0.56
N ASP A 118 3.60 33.16 -0.48
CA ASP A 118 3.14 32.52 -1.71
C ASP A 118 3.26 30.98 -1.59
N LEU A 119 2.13 30.34 -1.29
CA LEU A 119 2.02 28.89 -1.18
C LEU A 119 1.82 28.18 -2.54
N SER A 120 1.73 28.93 -3.64
CA SER A 120 1.33 28.38 -4.94
C SER A 120 2.39 27.52 -5.63
N LEU A 121 3.67 27.67 -5.27
CA LEU A 121 4.74 26.77 -5.74
C LEU A 121 4.83 25.50 -4.90
N PHE A 122 4.58 25.62 -3.59
CA PHE A 122 4.58 24.50 -2.66
C PHE A 122 3.47 23.49 -2.97
N SER A 123 2.30 23.95 -3.44
CA SER A 123 1.18 23.07 -3.79
C SER A 123 1.52 22.05 -4.87
N ASN A 124 2.23 22.48 -5.91
CA ASN A 124 2.65 21.61 -7.00
C ASN A 124 3.68 20.58 -6.54
N LEU A 125 4.55 20.94 -5.59
CA LEU A 125 5.49 20.01 -4.97
C LEU A 125 4.76 18.84 -4.30
N LEU A 126 3.59 19.07 -3.68
CA LEU A 126 2.79 17.99 -3.08
C LEU A 126 2.31 17.00 -4.15
N ILE A 127 1.80 17.49 -5.30
CA ILE A 127 1.36 16.65 -6.41
C ILE A 127 2.54 15.86 -6.99
N TYR A 128 3.70 16.51 -7.18
CA TYR A 128 4.89 15.85 -7.71
C TYR A 128 5.39 14.77 -6.75
N PHE A 129 5.45 15.05 -5.45
CA PHE A 129 5.87 14.09 -4.44
C PHE A 129 4.88 12.91 -4.32
N GLY A 130 3.58 13.18 -4.38
CA GLY A 130 2.55 12.14 -4.42
C GLY A 130 2.69 11.25 -5.67
N SER A 131 2.93 11.86 -6.83
CA SER A 131 3.09 11.12 -8.11
C SER A 131 4.39 10.32 -8.15
N TYR A 132 5.48 10.87 -7.62
CA TYR A 132 6.73 10.14 -7.44
C TYR A 132 6.51 8.92 -6.55
N THR A 133 5.83 9.10 -5.41
CA THR A 133 5.55 8.03 -4.46
C THR A 133 4.65 6.97 -5.08
N LEU A 134 3.61 7.35 -5.82
CA LEU A 134 2.72 6.45 -6.55
C LEU A 134 3.46 5.61 -7.60
N ILE A 135 4.30 6.25 -8.42
CA ILE A 135 5.09 5.56 -9.45
C ILE A 135 6.12 4.63 -8.81
N THR A 136 6.76 5.08 -7.72
CA THR A 136 7.70 4.26 -6.94
C THR A 136 6.99 3.07 -6.32
N PHE A 137 5.80 3.26 -5.78
CA PHE A 137 4.95 2.20 -5.24
C PHE A 137 4.59 1.16 -6.30
N PHE A 138 4.21 1.61 -7.51
CA PHE A 138 3.87 0.73 -8.62
C PHE A 138 5.07 -0.07 -9.14
N ILE A 139 6.21 0.59 -9.33
CA ILE A 139 7.39 -0.05 -9.92
C ILE A 139 8.14 -0.86 -8.86
N SER A 140 8.44 -0.26 -7.71
CA SER A 140 9.36 -0.79 -6.71
C SER A 140 8.83 -0.60 -5.28
N PRO A 141 7.78 -1.35 -4.89
CA PRO A 141 7.19 -1.26 -3.54
C PRO A 141 8.24 -1.44 -2.42
N ASP A 142 9.29 -2.23 -2.64
CA ASP A 142 10.38 -2.47 -1.68
C ASP A 142 11.22 -1.24 -1.32
N VAL A 143 11.17 -0.18 -2.14
CA VAL A 143 11.74 1.12 -1.79
C VAL A 143 11.02 1.71 -0.57
N LEU A 144 9.70 1.51 -0.49
CA LEU A 144 8.82 2.01 0.56
C LEU A 144 8.72 1.04 1.76
N GLY A 145 9.60 0.03 1.81
CA GLY A 145 9.62 -0.96 2.89
C GLY A 145 8.55 -2.05 2.74
N ILE A 146 8.04 -2.26 1.52
CA ILE A 146 7.04 -3.28 1.19
C ILE A 146 7.74 -4.38 0.40
N GLU A 147 7.80 -5.63 0.86
CA GLU A 147 8.61 -6.67 0.20
C GLU A 147 8.20 -6.95 -1.26
N LYS A 148 8.91 -7.79 -2.03
CA LYS A 148 8.42 -8.15 -3.39
C LYS A 148 7.31 -9.18 -3.36
N ASN A 149 7.34 -10.02 -2.33
CA ASN A 149 6.44 -11.16 -2.22
C ASN A 149 5.12 -10.68 -1.63
N ILE A 150 4.09 -10.57 -2.46
CA ILE A 150 2.76 -10.10 -2.06
C ILE A 150 2.23 -10.90 -0.85
N LYS A 151 2.46 -12.21 -0.81
CA LYS A 151 2.09 -13.07 0.34
C LYS A 151 2.77 -12.63 1.66
N GLN A 152 3.98 -12.07 1.60
CA GLN A 152 4.72 -11.62 2.77
C GLN A 152 4.32 -10.21 3.24
N TRP A 153 3.68 -9.40 2.38
CA TRP A 153 3.19 -8.05 2.75
C TRP A 153 2.22 -8.12 3.92
N PHE A 154 1.52 -9.23 4.02
CA PHE A 154 0.43 -9.47 4.94
C PHE A 154 0.86 -10.25 6.18
N LYS A 155 2.15 -10.57 6.32
CA LYS A 155 2.71 -11.24 7.50
C LYS A 155 3.39 -10.19 8.41
N HIS A 156 2.89 -10.05 9.65
CA HIS A 156 3.49 -9.27 10.74
C HIS A 156 3.67 -7.75 10.50
N HIS A 157 2.82 -6.88 11.07
CA HIS A 157 2.95 -5.41 11.20
C HIS A 157 3.21 -4.57 9.92
N LYS A 158 3.56 -5.18 8.78
CA LYS A 158 3.93 -4.53 7.50
C LYS A 158 2.75 -4.00 6.70
N GLN A 159 1.53 -4.46 6.97
CA GLN A 159 0.29 -3.93 6.38
C GLN A 159 0.05 -2.44 6.69
N LEU A 160 0.55 -1.96 7.83
CA LEU A 160 0.45 -0.55 8.20
C LEU A 160 1.25 0.34 7.24
N ASN A 161 2.33 -0.16 6.64
CA ASN A 161 3.13 0.62 5.69
C ASN A 161 2.35 0.88 4.39
N ILE A 162 1.59 -0.10 3.89
CA ILE A 162 0.77 0.07 2.68
C ILE A 162 -0.32 1.11 2.92
N ILE A 163 -1.03 0.99 4.04
CA ILE A 163 -2.08 1.94 4.44
C ILE A 163 -1.48 3.33 4.63
N ALA A 164 -0.32 3.44 5.29
CA ALA A 164 0.37 4.71 5.49
C ALA A 164 0.81 5.35 4.16
N VAL A 165 1.34 4.57 3.21
CA VAL A 165 1.70 5.06 1.87
C VAL A 165 0.46 5.55 1.12
N PHE A 166 -0.63 4.79 1.13
CA PHE A 166 -1.89 5.19 0.50
C PHE A 166 -2.46 6.48 1.09
N LEU A 167 -2.53 6.57 2.42
CA LEU A 167 -2.97 7.78 3.11
C LEU A 167 -2.07 8.98 2.80
N THR A 168 -0.75 8.76 2.73
CA THR A 168 0.21 9.80 2.36
C THR A 168 -0.04 10.32 0.95
N ILE A 169 -0.17 9.44 -0.04
CA ILE A 169 -0.47 9.83 -1.44
C ILE A 169 -1.80 10.57 -1.52
N THR A 170 -2.83 10.05 -0.82
CA THR A 170 -4.18 10.64 -0.79
C THR A 170 -4.15 12.07 -0.22
N LEU A 171 -3.49 12.27 0.92
CA LEU A 171 -3.36 13.60 1.52
C LEU A 171 -2.57 14.55 0.61
N LEU A 172 -1.46 14.09 0.01
CA LEU A 172 -0.66 14.91 -0.92
C LEU A 172 -1.49 15.36 -2.13
N TYR A 173 -2.29 14.47 -2.70
CA TYR A 173 -3.18 14.80 -3.82
C TYR A 173 -4.31 15.74 -3.40
N ILE A 174 -5.00 15.46 -2.30
CA ILE A 174 -6.09 16.30 -1.80
C ILE A 174 -5.59 17.74 -1.58
N PHE A 175 -4.50 17.92 -0.82
CA PHE A 175 -3.97 19.26 -0.54
C PHE A 175 -3.32 19.92 -1.77
N GLY A 176 -2.61 19.14 -2.59
CA GLY A 176 -1.96 19.65 -3.81
C GLY A 176 -2.96 20.15 -4.85
N PHE A 177 -4.00 19.36 -5.14
CA PHE A 177 -5.06 19.77 -6.07
C PHE A 177 -5.92 20.91 -5.51
N ALA A 178 -6.24 20.88 -4.21
CA ALA A 178 -6.96 21.98 -3.56
C ALA A 178 -6.26 23.33 -3.76
N ALA A 179 -4.95 23.36 -3.54
CA ALA A 179 -4.17 24.57 -3.72
C ALA A 179 -3.99 24.95 -5.19
N THR A 180 -3.98 23.99 -6.11
CA THR A 180 -3.98 24.26 -7.56
C THR A 180 -5.31 24.89 -8.00
N TYR A 181 -6.45 24.37 -7.53
CA TYR A 181 -7.76 24.99 -7.80
C TYR A 181 -7.86 26.39 -7.20
N TYR A 182 -7.37 26.59 -5.98
CA TYR A 182 -7.32 27.91 -5.37
C TYR A 182 -6.44 28.88 -6.17
N ALA A 183 -5.29 28.42 -6.69
CA ALA A 183 -4.44 29.24 -7.56
C ALA A 183 -5.12 29.58 -8.89
N ILE A 184 -5.91 28.67 -9.48
CA ILE A 184 -6.71 28.95 -10.68
C ILE A 184 -7.82 29.98 -10.36
N TYR A 185 -8.46 29.86 -9.20
CA TYR A 185 -9.51 30.80 -8.78
C TYR A 185 -8.98 32.21 -8.49
N GLN A 186 -7.78 32.33 -7.91
CA GLN A 186 -7.14 33.62 -7.67
C GLN A 186 -6.55 34.26 -8.94
N ASP A 187 -6.51 33.53 -10.06
CA ASP A 187 -5.96 34.04 -11.31
C ASP A 187 -6.87 35.12 -11.90
N GLN A 188 -6.33 36.33 -12.11
CA GLN A 188 -7.09 37.49 -12.59
C GLN A 188 -7.41 37.44 -14.09
N THR A 189 -6.88 36.46 -14.82
CA THR A 189 -7.03 36.33 -16.28
C THR A 189 -8.47 36.01 -16.70
N ASN A 190 -9.20 35.26 -15.86
CA ASN A 190 -10.59 34.91 -16.10
C ASN A 190 -11.38 35.00 -14.80
N SER A 191 -12.39 35.88 -14.74
CA SER A 191 -13.23 36.03 -13.55
C SER A 191 -14.24 34.88 -13.39
N ASN A 192 -14.44 34.05 -14.41
CA ASN A 192 -15.43 32.97 -14.45
C ASN A 192 -14.77 31.58 -14.50
N THR A 193 -13.86 31.29 -13.56
CA THR A 193 -13.15 30.01 -13.51
C THR A 193 -13.99 28.87 -12.91
N PHE A 194 -14.82 29.16 -11.92
CA PHE A 194 -15.68 28.19 -11.24
C PHE A 194 -17.09 28.74 -11.03
N ASN A 195 -18.10 27.89 -11.20
CA ASN A 195 -19.44 28.15 -10.71
C ASN A 195 -19.53 27.72 -9.25
N LEU A 196 -19.91 28.65 -8.37
CA LEU A 196 -20.07 28.42 -6.94
C LEU A 196 -21.55 28.54 -6.59
N GLY A 197 -22.19 27.43 -6.23
CA GLY A 197 -23.62 27.35 -5.92
C GLY A 197 -24.02 28.02 -4.60
N PHE A 198 -23.14 28.80 -3.98
CA PHE A 198 -23.34 29.44 -2.68
C PHE A 198 -22.74 30.85 -2.65
N LYS A 199 -23.33 31.72 -1.82
CA LYS A 199 -22.93 33.14 -1.67
C LYS A 199 -22.08 33.38 -0.42
N LYS A 200 -21.03 32.58 -0.21
CA LYS A 200 -20.11 32.69 0.94
C LYS A 200 -18.71 33.11 0.47
N GLU A 201 -17.93 33.70 1.37
CA GLU A 201 -16.50 33.96 1.15
C GLU A 201 -15.77 32.69 0.68
N VAL A 202 -15.03 32.85 -0.42
CA VAL A 202 -14.32 31.77 -1.08
C VAL A 202 -12.88 31.79 -0.61
N GLY A 203 -12.48 30.75 0.11
CA GLY A 203 -11.13 30.58 0.62
C GLY A 203 -10.53 29.25 0.20
N PHE A 204 -9.31 28.98 0.66
CA PHE A 204 -8.64 27.69 0.45
C PHE A 204 -9.50 26.50 0.91
N GLY A 205 -10.22 26.64 2.04
CA GLY A 205 -11.10 25.60 2.57
C GLY A 205 -12.21 25.17 1.59
N THR A 206 -12.70 26.09 0.76
CA THR A 206 -13.69 25.80 -0.29
C THR A 206 -13.13 24.82 -1.32
N PHE A 207 -11.90 25.04 -1.77
CA PHE A 207 -11.24 24.17 -2.74
C PHE A 207 -10.64 22.91 -2.11
N LEU A 208 -10.32 22.92 -0.82
CA LEU A 208 -10.00 21.72 -0.06
C LEU A 208 -11.20 20.78 -0.01
N TYR A 209 -12.37 21.30 0.31
CA TYR A 209 -13.63 20.55 0.24
C TYR A 209 -13.87 20.02 -1.18
N TYR A 210 -13.77 20.87 -2.21
CA TYR A 210 -13.92 20.44 -3.62
C TYR A 210 -12.95 19.30 -3.98
N SER A 211 -11.70 19.40 -3.53
CA SER A 211 -10.67 18.38 -3.74
C SER A 211 -11.04 17.06 -3.05
N VAL A 212 -11.49 17.10 -1.79
CA VAL A 212 -11.95 15.92 -1.04
C VAL A 212 -13.12 15.23 -1.73
N VAL A 213 -14.18 15.97 -2.08
CA VAL A 213 -15.37 15.37 -2.71
C VAL A 213 -15.10 14.87 -4.12
N THR A 214 -14.14 15.47 -4.83
CA THR A 214 -13.66 15.00 -6.14
C THR A 214 -12.84 13.72 -5.99
N PHE A 215 -11.89 13.68 -5.05
CA PHE A 215 -11.06 12.50 -4.79
C PHE A 215 -11.91 11.31 -4.34
N ALA A 216 -12.89 11.55 -3.47
CA ALA A 216 -13.84 10.56 -2.98
C ALA A 216 -14.92 10.20 -4.02
N THR A 217 -14.92 10.84 -5.19
CA THR A 217 -15.90 10.63 -6.27
C THR A 217 -17.36 10.91 -5.88
N VAL A 218 -17.58 11.75 -4.86
CA VAL A 218 -18.91 12.13 -4.36
C VAL A 218 -19.55 13.20 -5.25
N GLY A 219 -18.81 14.28 -5.53
CA GLY A 219 -19.19 15.32 -6.51
C GLY A 219 -20.59 15.91 -6.34
N TYR A 220 -20.88 16.58 -5.22
CA TYR A 220 -22.20 17.19 -4.95
C TYR A 220 -22.68 18.22 -6.00
N GLY A 221 -21.79 18.76 -6.83
CA GLY A 221 -22.12 19.70 -7.91
C GLY A 221 -22.26 21.16 -7.47
N ASP A 222 -21.99 21.46 -6.21
CA ASP A 222 -21.99 22.80 -5.63
C ASP A 222 -20.80 23.67 -6.07
N ILE A 223 -19.70 23.04 -6.49
CA ILE A 223 -18.54 23.70 -7.11
C ILE A 223 -18.30 23.02 -8.46
N THR A 224 -18.38 23.80 -9.55
CA THR A 224 -18.21 23.27 -10.92
C THR A 224 -17.12 24.03 -11.68
N PRO A 225 -16.12 23.35 -12.27
CA PRO A 225 -15.07 24.00 -13.06
C PRO A 225 -15.62 24.48 -14.41
N LEU A 226 -15.42 25.75 -14.71
CA LEU A 226 -15.89 26.38 -15.95
C LEU A 226 -14.76 26.60 -16.96
N SER A 227 -13.63 27.17 -16.51
CA SER A 227 -12.52 27.45 -17.40
C SER A 227 -11.80 26.19 -17.88
N THR A 228 -11.14 26.27 -19.04
CA THR A 228 -10.36 25.16 -19.60
C THR A 228 -9.31 24.65 -18.62
N ALA A 229 -8.57 25.55 -17.97
CA ALA A 229 -7.58 25.19 -16.94
C ALA A 229 -8.22 24.44 -15.74
N ALA A 230 -9.37 24.92 -15.25
CA ALA A 230 -10.07 24.27 -14.14
C ALA A 230 -10.57 22.87 -14.52
N ARG A 231 -11.15 22.72 -15.72
CA ARG A 231 -11.64 21.43 -16.24
C ARG A 231 -10.51 20.45 -16.49
N LEU A 232 -9.40 20.88 -17.07
CA LEU A 232 -8.24 20.03 -17.28
C LEU A 232 -7.67 19.55 -15.95
N THR A 233 -7.55 20.45 -14.98
CA THR A 233 -7.08 20.09 -13.63
C THR A 233 -8.03 19.09 -12.96
N ALA A 234 -9.34 19.29 -13.08
CA ALA A 234 -10.34 18.35 -12.55
C ALA A 234 -10.29 16.98 -13.22
N GLY A 235 -10.17 16.93 -14.55
CA GLY A 235 -9.98 15.68 -15.28
C GLY A 235 -8.71 14.94 -14.85
N THR A 236 -7.60 15.68 -14.69
CA THR A 236 -6.34 15.12 -14.18
C THR A 236 -6.50 14.55 -12.78
N HIS A 237 -7.15 15.29 -11.89
CA HIS A 237 -7.39 14.88 -10.51
C HIS A 237 -8.20 13.58 -10.46
N ILE A 238 -9.28 13.48 -11.24
CA ILE A 238 -10.12 12.29 -11.32
C ILE A 238 -9.32 11.08 -11.84
N ILE A 239 -8.49 11.24 -12.87
CA ILE A 239 -7.68 10.14 -13.41
C ILE A 239 -6.70 9.64 -12.34
N LEU A 240 -5.96 10.55 -11.70
CA LEU A 240 -4.97 10.18 -10.69
C LEU A 240 -5.60 9.57 -9.43
N SER A 241 -6.71 10.13 -8.93
CA SER A 241 -7.43 9.57 -7.78
C SER A 241 -8.00 8.19 -8.11
N THR A 242 -8.52 7.99 -9.32
CA THR A 242 -9.03 6.69 -9.77
C THR A 242 -7.93 5.63 -9.80
N VAL A 243 -6.76 5.96 -10.35
CA VAL A 243 -5.60 5.04 -10.34
C VAL A 243 -5.22 4.66 -8.91
N VAL A 244 -5.12 5.64 -8.00
CA VAL A 244 -4.77 5.41 -6.59
C VAL A 244 -5.81 4.52 -5.89
N ASN A 245 -7.09 4.81 -6.07
CA ASN A 245 -8.19 4.06 -5.46
C ASN A 245 -8.28 2.62 -5.99
N VAL A 246 -8.17 2.43 -7.32
CA VAL A 246 -8.20 1.10 -7.94
C VAL A 246 -7.03 0.24 -7.46
N LEU A 247 -5.82 0.80 -7.39
CA LEU A 247 -4.66 0.09 -6.87
C LEU A 247 -4.88 -0.32 -5.41
N PHE A 248 -5.38 0.59 -4.57
CA PHE A 248 -5.64 0.31 -3.17
C PHE A 248 -6.69 -0.79 -2.96
N ILE A 249 -7.80 -0.73 -3.70
CA ILE A 249 -8.84 -1.76 -3.66
C ILE A 249 -8.27 -3.11 -4.12
N ALA A 250 -7.50 -3.14 -5.21
CA ALA A 250 -6.87 -4.37 -5.70
C ALA A 250 -5.97 -5.01 -4.64
N ILE A 251 -5.19 -4.21 -3.92
CA ILE A 251 -4.31 -4.70 -2.85
C ILE A 251 -5.11 -5.25 -1.67
N ILE A 252 -6.19 -4.57 -1.26
CA ILE A 252 -7.09 -5.06 -0.20
C ILE A 252 -7.75 -6.37 -0.62
N LEU A 253 -8.20 -6.50 -1.87
CA LEU A 253 -8.81 -7.74 -2.35
C LEU A 253 -7.81 -8.90 -2.31
N VAL A 254 -6.56 -8.67 -2.75
CA VAL A 254 -5.50 -9.68 -2.65
C VAL A 254 -5.21 -10.00 -1.18
N PHE A 255 -5.21 -9.01 -0.28
CA PHE A 255 -5.06 -9.24 1.15
C PHE A 255 -6.14 -10.17 1.71
N VAL A 256 -7.40 -9.82 1.50
CA VAL A 256 -8.55 -10.58 2.01
C VAL A 256 -8.50 -12.03 1.47
N SER A 257 -8.20 -12.20 0.19
CA SER A 257 -8.06 -13.54 -0.41
C SER A 257 -6.92 -14.35 0.20
N SER A 258 -5.78 -13.72 0.50
CA SER A 258 -4.63 -14.40 1.11
C SER A 258 -4.87 -14.78 2.57
N ALA A 259 -5.61 -13.95 3.32
CA ALA A 259 -5.97 -14.22 4.70
C ALA A 259 -6.94 -15.42 4.80
N GLN A 260 -7.91 -15.51 3.88
CA GLN A 260 -8.82 -16.65 3.79
C GLN A 260 -8.10 -17.96 3.47
N ALA A 261 -7.16 -17.94 2.52
CA ALA A 261 -6.37 -19.13 2.17
C ALA A 261 -5.55 -19.66 3.37
N MET A 262 -4.96 -18.78 4.17
CA MET A 262 -4.23 -19.18 5.39
C MET A 262 -5.14 -19.83 6.43
N THR A 263 -6.35 -19.30 6.63
CA THR A 263 -7.31 -19.90 7.57
C THR A 263 -7.78 -21.28 7.13
N GLU A 264 -8.01 -21.48 5.83
CA GLU A 264 -8.37 -22.79 5.28
C GLU A 264 -7.25 -23.82 5.47
N GLU A 265 -6.00 -23.44 5.24
CA GLU A 265 -4.84 -24.33 5.40
C GLU A 265 -4.68 -24.76 6.87
N THR A 266 -4.74 -23.81 7.82
CA THR A 266 -4.68 -24.16 9.25
C THR A 266 -5.85 -25.02 9.73
N THR A 267 -7.04 -24.84 9.14
CA THR A 267 -8.22 -25.65 9.48
C THR A 267 -8.07 -27.06 8.94
N LYS A 268 -7.58 -27.21 7.69
CA LYS A 268 -7.27 -28.53 7.11
C LYS A 268 -6.21 -29.27 7.93
N GLU A 269 -5.12 -28.60 8.29
CA GLU A 269 -4.08 -29.20 9.15
C GLU A 269 -4.62 -29.62 10.52
N ALA A 270 -5.54 -28.86 11.10
CA ALA A 270 -6.18 -29.21 12.37
C ALA A 270 -7.11 -30.42 12.22
N ILE A 271 -7.89 -30.51 11.14
CA ILE A 271 -8.76 -31.65 10.84
C ILE A 271 -7.91 -32.92 10.61
N GLU A 272 -6.84 -32.83 9.82
CA GLU A 272 -5.95 -33.97 9.56
C GLU A 272 -5.32 -34.51 10.85
N LYS A 273 -4.92 -33.62 11.77
CA LYS A 273 -4.40 -34.04 13.09
C LYS A 273 -5.45 -34.77 13.93
N VAL A 274 -6.68 -34.28 13.95
CA VAL A 274 -7.78 -34.93 14.67
C VAL A 274 -8.08 -36.31 14.06
N GLU A 275 -8.14 -36.42 12.74
CA GLU A 275 -8.34 -37.71 12.06
C GLU A 275 -7.19 -38.70 12.33
N GLU A 276 -5.94 -38.23 12.38
CA GLU A 276 -4.81 -39.07 12.75
C GLU A 276 -4.88 -39.55 14.21
N GLU A 277 -5.27 -38.69 15.14
CA GLU A 277 -5.44 -39.05 16.55
C GLU A 277 -6.56 -40.06 16.73
N GLU A 278 -7.70 -39.87 16.06
CA GLU A 278 -8.82 -40.81 16.07
C GLU A 278 -8.41 -42.19 15.53
N LYS A 279 -7.73 -42.24 14.37
CA LYS A 279 -7.19 -43.49 13.80
C LYS A 279 -6.19 -44.17 14.74
N ARG A 280 -5.38 -43.40 15.48
CA ARG A 280 -4.44 -43.95 16.49
C ARG A 280 -5.18 -44.49 17.71
N GLY A 281 -6.25 -43.82 18.14
CA GLY A 281 -7.14 -44.28 19.22
C GLY A 281 -7.77 -45.62 18.89
N LEU A 282 -8.44 -45.72 17.74
CA LEU A 282 -9.09 -46.94 17.26
C LEU A 282 -8.10 -48.12 17.16
N LYS A 283 -6.89 -47.90 16.63
CA LYS A 283 -5.84 -48.93 16.56
C LYS A 283 -5.35 -49.42 17.94
N LYS A 284 -5.41 -48.58 18.97
CA LYS A 284 -5.07 -48.99 20.33
C LYS A 284 -6.18 -49.84 20.92
N GLU A 285 -7.43 -49.40 20.77
CA GLU A 285 -8.61 -50.11 21.26
C GLU A 285 -8.75 -51.50 20.60
N GLU A 286 -8.54 -51.58 19.29
CA GLU A 286 -8.52 -52.86 18.55
C GLU A 286 -7.45 -53.83 19.09
N LYS A 287 -6.25 -53.32 19.40
CA LYS A 287 -5.18 -54.14 20.01
C LYS A 287 -5.51 -54.62 21.41
N GLU A 288 -6.21 -53.80 22.20
CA GLU A 288 -6.66 -54.17 23.54
C GLU A 288 -7.72 -55.27 23.47
N ILE A 289 -8.72 -55.13 22.59
CA ILE A 289 -9.75 -56.16 22.34
C ILE A 289 -9.09 -57.48 21.92
N LEU A 290 -8.14 -57.43 20.97
CA LEU A 290 -7.47 -58.62 20.44
C LEU A 290 -6.51 -59.29 21.45
N ASN A 291 -6.05 -58.54 22.46
CA ASN A 291 -5.35 -59.10 23.62
C ASN A 291 -6.33 -59.80 24.57
N VAL A 292 -7.47 -59.17 24.87
CA VAL A 292 -8.52 -59.75 25.73
C VAL A 292 -9.08 -61.03 25.11
N GLU A 293 -9.39 -61.04 23.81
CA GLU A 293 -9.85 -62.26 23.11
C GLU A 293 -8.83 -63.39 23.22
N ARG A 294 -7.54 -63.12 23.05
CA ARG A 294 -6.48 -64.13 23.23
C ARG A 294 -6.41 -64.67 24.66
N GLU A 295 -6.60 -63.83 25.67
CA GLU A 295 -6.68 -64.27 27.06
C GLU A 295 -7.91 -65.15 27.31
N VAL A 296 -9.08 -64.76 26.79
CA VAL A 296 -10.30 -65.58 26.87
C VAL A 296 -10.12 -66.92 26.17
N GLU A 297 -9.50 -66.96 24.99
CA GLU A 297 -9.27 -68.19 24.23
C GLU A 297 -8.24 -69.12 24.91
N LYS A 298 -7.28 -68.58 25.67
CA LYS A 298 -6.39 -69.39 26.54
C LYS A 298 -7.17 -70.00 27.71
N VAL A 299 -8.06 -69.24 28.32
CA VAL A 299 -8.92 -69.72 29.42
C VAL A 299 -9.86 -70.82 28.92
N ASP A 300 -10.45 -70.66 27.74
CA ASP A 300 -11.37 -71.66 27.17
C ASP A 300 -10.64 -72.93 26.70
N ARG A 301 -9.43 -72.82 26.15
CA ARG A 301 -8.57 -74.00 25.84
C ARG A 301 -8.17 -74.81 27.08
N ASN A 302 -8.00 -74.15 28.22
CA ASN A 302 -7.70 -74.81 29.50
C ASN A 302 -8.96 -75.21 30.27
N ARG A 303 -10.15 -75.02 29.68
CA ARG A 303 -11.40 -75.46 30.28
C ARG A 303 -11.50 -76.98 30.12
N PRO A 304 -11.70 -77.74 31.21
CA PRO A 304 -11.90 -79.18 31.10
C PRO A 304 -13.12 -79.44 30.21
N PRO A 305 -13.12 -80.51 29.38
CA PRO A 305 -14.25 -80.82 28.53
C PRO A 305 -15.51 -80.87 29.39
N ASN A 306 -16.59 -80.27 28.91
CA ASN A 306 -17.90 -80.35 29.54
C ASN A 306 -18.37 -81.81 29.45
N ASN A 307 -17.88 -82.62 30.37
CA ASN A 307 -18.51 -83.86 30.74
C ASN A 307 -19.83 -83.40 31.32
N GLY A 308 -20.90 -83.47 30.52
CA GLY A 308 -22.27 -83.23 30.99
C GLY A 308 -22.43 -83.88 32.36
N TRP A 309 -23.16 -83.20 33.25
CA TRP A 309 -23.32 -83.54 34.66
C TRP A 309 -23.09 -85.03 34.94
N ARG A 310 -22.08 -85.36 35.77
CA ARG A 310 -21.79 -86.76 36.14
C ARG A 310 -23.12 -87.43 36.52
N PRO A 311 -23.41 -88.65 36.04
CA PRO A 311 -24.70 -89.32 36.28
C PRO A 311 -25.13 -89.32 37.76
N GLU A 312 -24.15 -89.37 38.66
CA GLU A 312 -24.32 -89.30 40.12
C GLU A 312 -25.03 -88.02 40.60
N VAL A 313 -24.72 -86.86 39.99
CA VAL A 313 -25.33 -85.56 40.34
C VAL A 313 -26.75 -85.46 39.78
N VAL A 314 -27.01 -86.09 38.63
CA VAL A 314 -28.35 -86.15 38.02
C VAL A 314 -29.26 -87.10 38.81
N ASP A 315 -28.73 -88.19 39.35
CA ASP A 315 -29.46 -89.14 40.19
C ASP A 315 -29.74 -88.61 41.60
N GLU A 316 -28.86 -87.78 42.17
CA GLU A 316 -29.15 -87.04 43.41
C GLU A 316 -30.28 -86.02 43.23
N LEU A 317 -30.29 -85.29 42.10
CA LEU A 317 -31.36 -84.34 41.78
C LEU A 317 -32.70 -85.00 41.42
N ARG A 318 -32.72 -86.29 41.03
CA ARG A 318 -33.96 -87.06 40.84
C ARG A 318 -34.58 -87.60 42.13
N LYS A 319 -33.84 -87.57 43.24
CA LYS A 319 -34.32 -88.02 44.55
C LYS A 319 -34.85 -86.86 45.41
N LEU A 320 -34.70 -85.62 44.96
CA LEU A 320 -35.43 -84.45 45.42
C LEU A 320 -36.71 -84.29 44.60
#